data_AF-A0A1F8N2H6-F1
#
_entry.id   AF-A0A1F8N2H6-F1
#
_cell.length_a   1.000
_cell.length_b   1.000
_cell.length_c   1.000
_cell.angle_alpha   90.00
_cell.angle_beta   90.00
_cell.angle_gamma   90.00
#
_symmetry.space_group_name_H-M   'P 1'
#
loop_
_entity.id
_entity.type
_entity.pdbx_description
1 polymer ?
#
loop_
_entity_poly.entity_id
_entity_poly.type
_entity_poly.pdbx_seq_one_letter_code
_entity_poly.pdbx_strand_id
1 'polypeptide(L)'
;MVDCFPLQWVSQCVILDIAKVRGMAYYTGIAFHAYVAGLGSPICSGGRYDELIARFGANVLAVGLSLEDERSVSELVRSVISS
;
A
#
# COMPACT_ATOMS: atom_id res chain seq x y z
N MET A 1 13.38 13.61 -16.01
CA MET A 1 13.41 12.13 -15.82
C MET A 1 13.60 11.94 -14.34
N VAL A 2 12.53 11.62 -13.63
CA VAL A 2 12.52 11.56 -12.15
C VAL A 2 13.48 10.42 -11.76
N ASP A 3 14.52 10.74 -11.00
CA ASP A 3 15.46 9.75 -10.51
C ASP A 3 14.68 8.65 -9.79
N CYS A 4 14.72 7.43 -10.34
CA CYS A 4 14.19 6.28 -9.67
C CYS A 4 15.06 6.06 -8.43
N PHE A 5 14.52 6.42 -7.27
CA PHE A 5 15.00 5.93 -5.98
C PHE A 5 15.37 4.44 -6.15
N PRO A 6 16.56 3.98 -5.75
CA PRO A 6 17.12 2.77 -6.32
C PRO A 6 16.18 1.59 -5.99
N LEU A 7 15.48 1.10 -7.01
CA LEU A 7 14.42 0.08 -6.92
C LEU A 7 14.88 -1.18 -6.16
N GLN A 8 16.19 -1.40 -6.13
CA GLN A 8 16.85 -2.45 -5.36
C GLN A 8 16.49 -2.42 -3.86
N TRP A 9 16.34 -1.25 -3.24
CA TRP A 9 15.97 -1.15 -1.81
C TRP A 9 14.53 -1.59 -1.57
N VAL A 10 13.62 -1.24 -2.47
CA VAL A 10 12.20 -1.63 -2.38
C VAL A 10 12.07 -3.14 -2.52
N SER A 11 12.82 -3.75 -3.44
CA SER A 11 12.74 -5.20 -3.70
C SER A 11 13.09 -6.08 -2.49
N GLN A 12 13.93 -5.59 -1.56
CA GLN A 12 14.31 -6.33 -0.36
C GLN A 12 13.22 -6.34 0.73
N CYS A 13 12.22 -5.45 0.62
CA CYS A 13 11.14 -5.29 1.59
C CYS A 13 9.77 -5.70 1.04
N VAL A 14 9.71 -6.40 -0.09
CA VAL A 14 8.46 -6.82 -0.74
C VAL A 14 8.29 -8.34 -0.68
N ILE A 15 7.10 -8.76 -0.25
CA ILE A 15 6.67 -10.17 -0.26
C ILE A 15 5.45 -10.28 -1.16
N LEU A 16 5.46 -11.24 -2.09
CA LEU A 16 4.29 -11.56 -2.90
C LEU A 16 3.42 -12.59 -2.17
N ASP A 17 2.23 -12.18 -1.77
CA ASP A 17 1.24 -13.05 -1.14
C ASP A 17 0.08 -13.33 -2.12
N ILE A 18 0.03 -14.54 -2.65
CA ILE A 18 -1.02 -15.01 -3.58
C ILE A 18 -2.22 -15.59 -2.79
N ALA A 19 -2.04 -15.95 -1.52
CA ALA A 19 -3.11 -16.46 -0.67
C ALA A 19 -4.01 -15.33 -0.16
N LYS A 20 -3.58 -14.07 -0.26
CA LYS A 20 -4.37 -12.91 0.13
C LYS A 20 -5.60 -12.75 -0.77
N VAL A 21 -6.77 -13.05 -0.20
CA VAL A 21 -8.05 -12.71 -0.81
C VAL A 21 -8.19 -11.17 -0.86
N ARG A 22 -8.60 -10.66 -2.03
CA ARG A 22 -8.84 -9.22 -2.28
C ARG A 22 -9.73 -8.65 -1.18
N GLY A 23 -9.21 -7.69 -0.41
CA GLY A 23 -9.95 -7.11 0.72
C GLY A 23 -11.20 -6.36 0.29
N MET A 24 -11.02 -5.43 -0.66
CA MET A 24 -12.10 -4.60 -1.20
C MET A 24 -12.39 -4.99 -2.65
N ALA A 25 -13.68 -5.20 -2.98
CA ALA A 25 -14.11 -5.62 -4.32
C ALA A 25 -13.88 -4.56 -5.42
N TYR A 26 -13.50 -3.33 -5.06
CA TYR A 26 -13.23 -2.25 -6.02
C TYR A 26 -11.80 -2.30 -6.61
N TYR A 27 -10.91 -3.12 -6.08
CA TYR A 27 -9.56 -3.26 -6.64
C TYR A 27 -9.60 -4.06 -7.95
N THR A 28 -9.05 -3.47 -9.01
CA THR A 28 -9.00 -4.06 -10.36
C THR A 28 -7.68 -4.76 -10.65
N GLY A 29 -6.63 -4.49 -9.88
CA GLY A 29 -5.29 -5.04 -10.10
C GLY A 29 -4.59 -5.46 -8.81
N ILE A 30 -3.32 -5.04 -8.68
CA ILE A 30 -2.50 -5.27 -7.49
C ILE A 30 -3.16 -4.59 -6.29
N ALA A 31 -3.17 -5.29 -5.17
CA ALA A 31 -3.41 -4.72 -3.84
C ALA A 31 -2.19 -5.04 -2.97
N PHE A 32 -1.85 -4.14 -2.07
CA PHE A 32 -0.71 -4.30 -1.16
C PHE A 32 -1.06 -3.78 0.23
N HIS A 33 -0.38 -4.33 1.22
CA HIS A 33 -0.39 -3.87 2.60
C HIS A 33 1.07 -3.66 3.04
N ALA A 34 1.32 -2.62 3.83
CA ALA A 34 2.59 -2.38 4.49
C ALA A 34 2.47 -2.71 5.97
N TYR A 35 3.49 -3.35 6.52
CA TYR A 35 3.57 -3.77 7.92
C TYR A 35 4.86 -3.21 8.54
N VAL A 36 4.80 -2.98 9.85
CA VAL A 36 5.96 -2.68 10.68
C VAL A 36 6.09 -3.75 11.75
N ALA A 37 7.32 -4.07 12.14
CA ALA A 37 7.57 -5.03 13.21
C ALA A 37 6.89 -4.58 14.51
N GLY A 38 6.25 -5.52 15.20
CA GLY A 38 5.52 -5.26 16.44
C GLY A 38 4.02 -5.02 16.27
N LEU A 39 3.53 -4.78 15.04
CA LEU A 39 2.10 -4.66 14.76
C LEU A 39 1.51 -5.90 14.09
N GLY A 40 0.35 -6.34 14.60
CA GLY A 40 -0.45 -7.41 14.01
C GLY A 40 -1.37 -6.94 12.87
N SER A 41 -1.44 -5.64 12.61
CA SER A 41 -2.26 -5.01 11.58
C SER A 41 -1.39 -4.23 10.59
N PRO A 42 -1.84 -4.05 9.33
CA PRO A 42 -1.13 -3.18 8.40
C PRO A 42 -1.15 -1.74 8.90
N ILE A 43 -0.12 -0.97 8.54
CA ILE A 43 -0.04 0.47 8.80
C ILE A 43 -0.50 1.32 7.62
N CYS A 44 -0.50 0.72 6.44
CA CYS A 44 -0.92 1.31 5.19
C CYS A 44 -1.41 0.21 4.26
N SER A 45 -2.41 0.52 3.46
CA SER A 45 -2.95 -0.35 2.43
C SER A 45 -3.20 0.43 1.14
N GLY A 46 -3.23 -0.26 0.00
CA GLY A 46 -3.47 0.39 -1.28
C GLY A 46 -3.57 -0.59 -2.43
N GLY A 47 -3.75 -0.04 -3.62
CA GLY A 47 -3.86 -0.85 -4.83
C GLY A 47 -4.37 -0.08 -6.03
N ARG A 48 -4.61 -0.83 -7.12
CA ARG A 48 -5.17 -0.31 -8.38
C ARG A 48 -6.69 -0.46 -8.41
N TYR A 49 -7.40 0.61 -8.76
CA TYR A 49 -8.86 0.72 -8.65
C TYR A 49 -9.52 1.47 -9.83
N ASP A 50 -9.12 1.15 -11.05
CA ASP A 50 -9.61 1.83 -12.28
C ASP A 50 -11.15 1.86 -12.38
N GLU A 51 -11.81 0.75 -12.08
CA GLU A 51 -13.28 0.63 -12.16
C GLU A 51 -13.99 1.51 -11.14
N LEU A 52 -13.34 1.85 -10.02
CA LEU A 52 -13.91 2.79 -9.05
C LEU A 52 -14.06 4.17 -9.69
N ILE A 53 -13.01 4.67 -10.34
CA ILE A 53 -13.02 6.00 -10.98
C ILE A 53 -13.93 6.00 -12.21
N ALA A 54 -14.01 4.89 -12.94
CA ALA A 54 -14.93 4.75 -14.07
C ALA A 54 -16.40 5.01 -13.69
N ARG A 55 -16.81 4.65 -12.46
CA ARG A 55 -18.17 4.92 -11.94
C ARG A 55 -18.46 6.41 -11.76
N PHE A 56 -17.44 7.25 -11.70
CA PHE A 56 -17.54 8.72 -11.61
C PHE A 56 -17.34 9.42 -12.97
N GLY A 57 -17.32 8.67 -14.07
CA GLY A 57 -17.29 9.22 -15.44
C GLY A 57 -15.91 9.38 -16.07
N ALA A 58 -14.85 8.84 -15.45
CA ALA A 58 -13.50 8.88 -15.99
C ALA A 58 -12.89 7.48 -16.11
N ASN A 59 -12.62 7.02 -17.33
CA ASN A 59 -11.92 5.76 -17.58
C ASN A 59 -10.40 6.01 -17.60
N VAL A 60 -9.78 5.95 -16.42
CA VAL A 60 -8.36 6.25 -16.22
C VAL A 60 -7.69 5.18 -15.37
N LEU A 61 -6.37 5.04 -15.52
CA LEU A 61 -5.56 4.22 -14.63
C LEU A 61 -5.51 4.88 -13.25
N ALA A 62 -5.93 4.16 -12.21
CA ALA A 62 -6.06 4.71 -10.87
C ALA A 62 -5.34 3.83 -9.84
N VAL A 63 -4.41 4.43 -9.10
CA VAL A 63 -3.67 3.81 -8.00
C VAL A 63 -3.63 4.76 -6.81
N GLY A 64 -3.56 4.21 -5.62
CA GLY A 64 -3.44 5.00 -4.40
C GLY A 64 -3.24 4.14 -3.16
N LEU A 65 -3.10 4.84 -2.04
CA LEU A 65 -2.82 4.28 -0.73
C LEU A 65 -3.59 5.05 0.33
N SER A 66 -3.88 4.38 1.44
CA SER A 66 -4.37 4.98 2.68
C SER A 66 -3.42 4.62 3.81
N LEU A 67 -3.18 5.57 4.70
CA LEU A 67 -2.70 5.24 6.03
C LEU A 67 -3.89 4.71 6.85
N GLU A 68 -3.59 3.77 7.75
CA GLU A 68 -4.60 3.24 8.66
C GLU A 68 -4.80 4.21 9.83
N ASP A 69 -4.96 3.71 11.06
CA ASP A 69 -5.25 4.55 12.22
C ASP A 69 -4.05 5.38 12.73
N GLU A 70 -4.33 6.33 13.61
CA GLU A 70 -3.31 7.19 14.24
C GLU A 70 -2.24 6.39 15.00
N ARG A 71 -2.61 5.23 15.58
CA ARG A 71 -1.68 4.36 16.29
C ARG A 71 -0.66 3.76 15.33
N SER A 72 -1.13 3.28 14.20
CA SER A 72 -0.31 2.73 13.12
C SER A 72 0.71 3.74 12.60
N VAL A 73 0.28 4.99 12.40
CA VAL A 73 1.17 6.10 12.01
C VAL A 73 2.18 6.43 13.12
N SER A 74 1.72 6.47 14.37
CA SER A 74 2.60 6.76 15.52
C SER A 74 3.70 5.71 15.69
N GLU A 75 3.39 4.44 15.44
CA GLU A 75 4.37 3.36 15.53
C GLU A 75 5.37 3.35 14.38
N LEU A 76 4.93 3.69 13.17
CA LEU A 76 5.84 3.95 12.06
C LEU A 76 6.85 5.05 12.43
N VAL A 77 6.38 6.17 12.99
CA VAL A 77 7.24 7.27 13.43
C VAL A 77 8.23 6.81 14.50
N ARG A 78 7.78 6.03 15.50
CA ARG A 78 8.67 5.46 16.51
C ARG A 78 9.74 4.55 15.91
N SER A 79 9.36 3.65 15.01
CA SER A 79 10.28 2.71 14.37
C SER A 79 11.35 3.42 13.55
N VAL A 80 11.02 4.54 12.89
CA VAL A 80 11.98 5.35 12.13
C VAL A 80 12.95 6.09 13.05
N ILE A 81 12.48 6.62 14.18
CA ILE A 81 13.33 7.35 15.14
C ILE A 81 14.24 6.41 15.94
N SER A 82 13.83 5.16 16.17
CA SER A 82 14.62 4.16 16.90
C SER A 82 15.66 3.41 16.06
N SER A 83 15.71 3.66 14.74
CA SER A 83 16.63 3.04 13.79
C SER A 83 17.79 3.97 13.45
#